data_AF-A0AAE7BSZ7-F1
#
_entry.id   AF-A0AAE7BSZ7-F1
#
_cell.length_a   1.000
_cell.length_b   1.000
_cell.length_c   1.000
_cell.angle_alpha   90.00
_cell.angle_beta   90.00
_cell.angle_gamma   90.00
#
_symmetry.space_group_name_H-M   'P 1'
#
loop_
_entity.id
_entity.type
_entity.pdbx_description
1 polymer ?
#
loop_
_entity_poly.entity_id
_entity_poly.type
_entity_poly.pdbx_seq_one_letter_code
_entity_poly.pdbx_strand_id
1 'polypeptide(L)'
;MSYDVRLDWKFEDDITENDVNRWEKGIADAHKLLEQHTVAIAALQIEVQTVKDALFNNFTGNVFFENFVTLNDVILTEGWYDETNKRLVV
;
A
#
# COMPACT_ATOMS: atom_id res chain seq x y z
N MET A 1 -21.07 -1.76 -2.23
CA MET A 1 -21.97 -1.56 -3.39
C MET A 1 -21.07 -1.17 -4.54
N SER A 2 -20.97 -2.01 -5.58
CA SER A 2 -20.07 -1.79 -6.71
C SER A 2 -20.43 -0.50 -7.45
N TYR A 3 -19.44 0.20 -7.99
CA TYR A 3 -19.67 1.37 -8.83
C TYR A 3 -20.53 0.98 -10.05
N ASP A 4 -21.62 1.71 -10.26
CA ASP A 4 -22.51 1.54 -11.40
C ASP A 4 -22.10 2.54 -12.48
N VAL A 5 -21.68 2.04 -13.65
CA VAL A 5 -21.12 2.88 -14.71
C VAL A 5 -22.17 3.15 -15.78
N ARG A 6 -22.36 4.44 -16.11
CA ARG A 6 -23.16 4.87 -17.26
C ARG A 6 -22.23 5.21 -18.42
N LEU A 7 -22.34 4.47 -19.52
CA LEU A 7 -21.48 4.60 -20.71
C LEU A 7 -22.25 4.98 -21.98
N ASP A 8 -23.57 5.14 -21.90
CA ASP A 8 -24.48 5.37 -23.02
C ASP A 8 -24.86 6.85 -23.17
N TRP A 9 -24.00 7.75 -22.70
CA TRP A 9 -24.20 9.20 -22.75
C TRP A 9 -24.43 9.70 -24.17
N LYS A 10 -25.48 10.50 -24.36
CA LYS A 10 -25.71 11.29 -25.58
C LYS A 10 -25.34 12.74 -25.33
N PHE A 11 -24.99 13.43 -26.40
CA PHE A 11 -24.63 14.86 -26.34
C PHE A 11 -25.76 15.73 -25.75
N GLU A 12 -27.01 15.34 -25.98
CA GLU A 12 -28.20 16.08 -25.56
C GLU A 12 -28.67 15.69 -24.14
N ASP A 13 -28.02 14.72 -23.49
CA ASP A 13 -28.43 14.28 -22.16
C ASP A 13 -28.04 15.32 -21.11
N ASP A 14 -29.03 15.78 -20.34
CA ASP A 14 -28.78 16.64 -19.19
C ASP A 14 -28.00 15.89 -18.10
N ILE A 15 -27.05 16.58 -17.46
CA ILE A 15 -26.34 16.08 -16.29
C ILE A 15 -27.21 16.32 -15.05
N THR A 16 -27.56 15.25 -14.35
CA THR A 16 -28.35 15.33 -13.13
C THR A 16 -27.50 15.22 -11.86
N GLU A 17 -28.06 15.63 -10.71
CA GLU A 17 -27.42 15.43 -9.40
C GLU A 17 -27.06 13.95 -9.15
N ASN A 18 -27.93 13.03 -9.57
CA ASN A 18 -27.68 11.60 -9.44
C ASN A 18 -26.46 11.15 -10.24
N ASP A 19 -26.22 11.73 -11.41
CA ASP A 19 -25.05 11.42 -12.22
C ASP A 19 -23.76 11.89 -11.55
N VAL A 20 -23.76 13.11 -11.01
CA VAL A 20 -22.64 13.66 -10.26
C VAL A 20 -22.36 12.83 -9.00
N ASN A 21 -23.39 12.53 -8.21
CA ASN A 21 -23.25 11.71 -7.00
C ASN A 21 -22.68 10.31 -7.32
N ARG A 22 -23.07 9.72 -8.46
CA ARG A 22 -22.53 8.44 -8.92
C ARG A 22 -21.05 8.54 -9.27
N TRP A 23 -20.64 9.60 -9.98
CA TRP A 23 -19.23 9.84 -10.30
C TRP A 23 -18.38 10.05 -9.05
N GLU A 24 -18.81 10.92 -8.14
CA GLU A 24 -18.09 11.24 -6.90
C GLU A 24 -17.91 10.00 -6.03
N LYS A 25 -18.94 9.16 -5.98
CA LYS A 25 -18.87 7.86 -5.35
C LYS A 25 -17.85 6.95 -6.03
N GLY A 26 -17.87 6.85 -7.36
CA GLY A 26 -16.92 6.05 -8.13
C GLY A 26 -15.47 6.49 -7.92
N ILE A 27 -15.23 7.80 -7.90
CA ILE A 27 -13.92 8.39 -7.63
C ILE A 27 -13.46 8.06 -6.21
N ALA A 28 -14.32 8.22 -5.21
CA ALA A 28 -13.99 7.91 -3.82
C ALA A 28 -13.69 6.41 -3.61
N ASP A 29 -14.49 5.54 -4.19
CA ASP A 29 -14.30 4.09 -4.11
C ASP A 29 -13.00 3.66 -4.83
N ALA A 30 -12.66 4.28 -5.97
CA ALA A 30 -11.40 4.05 -6.67
C ALA A 30 -10.17 4.49 -5.85
N HIS A 31 -10.23 5.64 -5.17
CA HIS A 31 -9.14 6.10 -4.30
C HIS A 31 -8.87 5.13 -3.14
N LYS A 32 -9.94 4.60 -2.51
CA LYS A 32 -9.80 3.58 -1.46
C LYS A 32 -9.16 2.30 -1.97
N LEU A 33 -9.55 1.85 -3.16
CA LEU A 33 -8.96 0.66 -3.76
C LEU A 33 -7.48 0.88 -4.11
N LEU A 34 -7.14 2.06 -4.63
CA LEU A 34 -5.75 2.44 -4.90
C LEU A 34 -4.91 2.45 -3.62
N GLU A 35 -5.41 3.02 -2.52
CA GLU A 35 -4.74 3.01 -1.23
C GLU A 35 -4.47 1.57 -0.73
N GLN A 36 -5.47 0.70 -0.81
CA GLN A 36 -5.33 -0.72 -0.48
C GLN A 36 -4.27 -1.42 -1.34
N HIS A 37 -4.28 -1.15 -2.65
CA HIS A 37 -3.28 -1.70 -3.57
C HIS A 37 -1.88 -1.17 -3.30
N THR A 38 -1.72 0.11 -2.95
CA THR A 38 -0.43 0.69 -2.57
C THR A 38 0.16 -0.05 -1.35
N VAL A 39 -0.65 -0.31 -0.33
CA VAL A 39 -0.23 -1.09 0.85
C VAL A 39 0.16 -2.52 0.46
N ALA A 40 -0.65 -3.20 -0.36
CA ALA A 40 -0.38 -4.56 -0.80
C ALA A 40 0.91 -4.65 -1.64
N ILE A 41 1.14 -3.69 -2.54
CA ILE A 41 2.35 -3.62 -3.35
C ILE A 41 3.58 -3.40 -2.47
N ALA A 42 3.51 -2.51 -1.47
CA ALA A 42 4.60 -2.29 -0.54
C ALA A 42 4.95 -3.57 0.24
N ALA A 43 3.94 -4.31 0.72
CA ALA A 43 4.15 -5.60 1.37
C ALA A 43 4.81 -6.62 0.42
N LEU A 44 4.32 -6.75 -0.82
CA LEU A 44 4.90 -7.65 -1.82
C LEU A 44 6.35 -7.28 -2.17
N GLN A 45 6.69 -5.99 -2.22
CA GLN A 45 8.06 -5.53 -2.44
C GLN A 45 9.00 -6.00 -1.32
N ILE A 46 8.56 -5.90 -0.06
CA ILE A 46 9.31 -6.40 1.10
C ILE A 46 9.50 -7.92 1.01
N GLU A 47 8.44 -8.67 0.70
CA GLU A 47 8.52 -10.13 0.55
C GLU A 47 9.49 -10.54 -0.56
N VAL A 48 9.40 -9.90 -1.73
CA VAL A 48 10.32 -10.16 -2.86
C VAL A 48 11.76 -9.84 -2.48
N GLN A 49 12.01 -8.74 -1.77
CA GLN A 49 13.35 -8.40 -1.31
C GLN A 49 13.88 -9.43 -0.32
N THR A 50 13.05 -9.86 0.62
CA THR A 50 13.38 -10.93 1.59
C THR A 50 13.80 -12.21 0.87
N VAL A 51 13.02 -12.64 -0.13
CA VAL A 51 13.32 -13.85 -0.91
C VAL A 51 14.62 -13.68 -1.68
N LYS A 52 14.86 -12.51 -2.30
CA LYS A 52 16.13 -12.21 -2.97
C LYS A 52 17.30 -12.33 -2.00
N ASP A 53 17.20 -11.68 -0.84
CA ASP A 53 18.26 -11.69 0.16
C ASP A 53 18.52 -13.10 0.70
N ALA A 54 17.46 -13.89 0.94
CA ALA A 54 17.60 -15.28 1.36
C ALA A 54 18.29 -16.14 0.28
N LEU A 55 17.91 -15.99 -0.99
CA LEU A 55 18.52 -16.73 -2.11
C LEU A 55 20.00 -16.38 -2.28
N PHE A 56 20.35 -15.09 -2.24
CA PHE A 56 21.74 -14.66 -2.42
C PHE A 56 22.63 -14.97 -1.21
N ASN A 57 22.05 -15.16 -0.02
CA ASN A 57 22.76 -15.55 1.19
C ASN A 57 22.68 -17.05 1.50
N ASN A 58 22.43 -17.94 0.52
CA ASN A 58 22.33 -19.39 0.75
C ASN A 58 21.34 -19.78 1.89
N PHE A 59 20.30 -18.99 2.12
CA PHE A 59 19.35 -19.14 3.23
C PHE A 59 20.00 -19.17 4.62
N THR A 60 21.22 -18.62 4.80
CA THR A 60 21.94 -18.65 6.08
C THR A 60 21.62 -17.48 7.02
N GLY A 61 20.63 -16.65 6.69
CA GLY A 61 20.05 -15.64 7.59
C GLY A 61 18.55 -15.87 7.73
N ASN A 62 18.07 -16.15 8.94
CA ASN A 62 16.64 -16.15 9.22
C ASN A 62 16.15 -14.68 9.22
N VAL A 63 15.78 -14.17 8.05
CA VAL A 63 15.28 -12.80 7.92
C VAL A 63 13.79 -12.81 8.23
N PHE A 64 13.42 -12.38 9.44
CA PHE A 64 12.04 -12.16 9.86
C PHE A 64 11.67 -10.69 9.64
N PHE A 65 10.61 -10.43 8.89
CA PHE A 65 10.01 -9.11 8.77
C PHE A 65 8.70 -9.08 9.57
N GLU A 66 8.70 -8.39 10.71
CA GLU A 66 7.46 -8.01 11.39
C GLU A 66 7.02 -6.64 10.88
N ASN A 67 5.80 -6.58 10.34
CA ASN A 67 5.19 -5.32 9.93
C ASN A 67 4.50 -4.68 11.15
N PHE A 68 5.14 -3.65 11.69
CA PHE A 68 4.74 -2.93 12.88
C PHE A 68 3.72 -1.82 12.59
N VAL A 69 2.60 -2.15 11.94
CA VAL A 69 1.59 -1.18 11.48
C VAL A 69 1.00 -0.34 12.63
N THR A 70 1.03 -0.84 13.87
CA THR A 70 0.46 -0.17 15.07
C THR A 70 1.51 0.24 16.11
N LEU A 71 2.78 0.34 15.73
CA LEU A 71 3.86 0.64 16.65
C LEU A 71 3.97 2.15 16.86
N ASN A 72 3.62 2.60 18.07
CA ASN A 72 3.62 4.02 18.42
C ASN A 72 4.99 4.49 18.93
N ASP A 73 5.81 3.60 19.50
CA ASP A 73 7.13 3.95 20.01
C ASP A 73 8.04 2.71 20.14
N VAL A 74 9.36 2.93 20.13
CA VAL A 74 10.41 1.91 20.30
C VAL A 74 11.47 2.42 21.26
N ILE A 75 11.75 1.64 22.31
CA ILE A 75 12.89 1.88 23.19
C ILE A 75 14.06 1.03 22.70
N LEU A 76 15.10 1.69 22.18
CA LEU A 76 16.35 1.03 21.79
C LEU A 76 17.29 0.96 22.99
N THR A 77 17.57 -0.25 23.49
CA THR A 77 18.47 -0.43 24.64
C THR A 77 19.93 -0.59 24.24
N GLU A 78 20.21 -1.17 23.07
CA GLU A 78 21.55 -1.33 22.51
C GLU A 78 21.51 -1.15 20.99
N GLY A 79 22.50 -0.47 20.43
CA GLY A 79 22.62 -0.17 19.00
C GLY A 79 22.51 1.33 18.66
N TRP A 80 22.67 1.65 17.38
CA TRP A 80 22.58 3.00 16.83
C TRP A 80 21.80 3.02 15.52
N TYR A 81 21.26 4.17 15.16
CA TYR A 81 20.55 4.37 13.91
C TYR A 81 21.51 4.77 12.79
N ASP A 82 21.66 3.91 11.78
CA ASP A 82 22.40 4.21 10.57
C ASP A 82 21.56 5.14 9.69
N GLU A 83 21.87 6.44 9.74
CA GLU A 83 21.18 7.48 8.97
C GLU A 83 21.31 7.30 7.46
N THR A 84 22.37 6.63 6.98
CA THR A 84 22.64 6.45 5.54
C THR A 84 21.75 5.36 4.99
N ASN A 85 21.70 4.22 5.67
CA ASN A 85 20.94 3.04 5.24
C ASN A 85 19.53 2.97 5.86
N LYS A 86 19.17 3.97 6.67
CA LYS A 86 17.86 4.09 7.34
C LYS A 86 17.47 2.85 8.14
N ARG A 87 18.43 2.26 8.87
CA ARG A 87 18.25 1.00 9.64
C ARG A 87 18.86 1.08 11.03
N LEU A 88 18.30 0.33 11.97
CA LEU A 88 18.88 0.11 13.28
C LEU A 88 19.95 -0.99 13.21
N VAL A 89 21.10 -0.73 13.82
CA VAL A 89 22.25 -1.65 13.83
C VAL A 89 22.73 -1.83 15.27
N VAL A 90 23.08 -3.05 15.66
CA VAL A 90 23.66 -3.39 16.98
C VAL A 90 25.16 -3.53 16.83
#